data_AF-C5LDZ7-F1
#
_entry.id   AF-C5LDZ7-F1
#
_cell.length_a   1.000
_cell.length_b   1.000
_cell.length_c   1.000
_cell.angle_alpha   90.00
_cell.angle_beta   90.00
_cell.angle_gamma   90.00
#
_symmetry.space_group_name_H-M   'P 1'
#
loop_
_entity.id
_entity.type
_entity.pdbx_description
1 polymer ?
#
loop_
_entity_poly.entity_id
_entity_poly.type
_entity_poly.pdbx_seq_one_letter_code
_entity_poly.pdbx_strand_id
1 'polypeptide(L)'
;MQSLVDEVNSKQNLWTASTEQGRFYGSSLGDAKKLCGTFLNGTEELEEKVYPPEELVDIPDSFDARDAFKECKDVIGHVRDQSACGSCWAFGTVEAFNARVCIKSGGKLNQLLSAADMLACCNIEHFCLSFGCSGGNPITSWTFLHTNGIVSGKLSKNMKAADGCWPYNFPKCAHHQKESDYKPCAKELYDTPSCSSSCPNAKYGTAFDKDRHYTESLLPSRFGSTSSIKKEIMTNGP
;
A
#
# COMPACT_ATOMS: atom_id res chain seq x y z
N MET A 1 -5.07 27.21 -11.84
CA MET A 1 -4.94 26.41 -10.61
C MET A 1 -5.44 27.17 -9.39
N GLN A 2 -4.97 28.40 -9.15
CA GLN A 2 -5.45 29.20 -8.00
C GLN A 2 -6.98 29.40 -8.00
N SER A 3 -7.59 29.70 -9.16
CA SER A 3 -9.04 29.81 -9.28
C SER A 3 -9.83 28.56 -8.85
N LEU A 4 -9.29 27.36 -9.09
CA LEU A 4 -9.90 26.11 -8.64
C LEU A 4 -9.78 25.94 -7.12
N VAL A 5 -8.64 26.33 -6.54
CA VAL A 5 -8.43 26.34 -5.09
C VAL A 5 -9.41 27.30 -4.42
N ASP A 6 -9.57 28.51 -4.98
CA ASP A 6 -10.49 29.51 -4.44
C ASP A 6 -11.95 29.03 -4.54
N GLU A 7 -12.35 28.44 -5.67
CA GLU A 7 -13.67 27.85 -5.85
C GLU A 7 -13.95 26.77 -4.81
N VAL A 8 -13.02 25.82 -4.64
CA VAL A 8 -13.16 24.73 -3.66
C VAL A 8 -13.29 25.29 -2.24
N ASN A 9 -12.40 26.20 -1.83
CA ASN A 9 -12.41 26.78 -0.49
C ASN A 9 -13.64 27.68 -0.24
N SER A 10 -14.27 28.22 -1.29
CA SER A 10 -15.54 28.96 -1.15
C SER A 10 -16.76 28.06 -0.95
N LYS A 11 -16.69 26.80 -1.39
CA LYS A 11 -17.81 25.85 -1.34
C LYS A 11 -17.82 24.95 -0.10
N GLN A 12 -16.71 24.91 0.65
CA GLN A 12 -16.58 24.10 1.87
C GLN A 12 -15.52 24.67 2.81
N ASN A 13 -15.59 24.31 4.11
CA ASN A 13 -14.62 24.69 5.14
C ASN A 13 -14.10 23.50 5.99
N LEU A 14 -14.31 22.26 5.52
CA LEU A 14 -13.89 21.02 6.19
C LEU A 14 -12.41 20.69 5.98
N TRP A 15 -11.82 21.18 4.89
CA TRP A 15 -10.41 21.04 4.55
C TRP A 15 -9.95 22.26 3.74
N THR A 16 -8.65 22.48 3.63
CA THR A 16 -8.09 23.62 2.88
C THR A 16 -7.37 23.13 1.62
N ALA A 17 -7.87 23.54 0.46
CA ALA A 17 -7.15 23.38 -0.80
C ALA A 17 -6.00 24.40 -0.88
N SER A 18 -4.87 24.01 -1.46
CA SER A 18 -3.71 24.89 -1.64
C SER A 18 -2.93 24.56 -2.91
N THR A 19 -2.41 25.61 -3.57
CA THR A 19 -1.46 25.49 -4.70
C THR A 19 -0.02 25.28 -4.23
N GLU A 20 0.24 25.37 -2.92
CA GLU A 20 1.56 25.19 -2.30
C GLU A 20 1.96 23.72 -2.16
N GLN A 21 1.05 22.79 -2.50
CA GLN A 21 1.35 21.37 -2.53
C GLN A 21 2.42 21.08 -3.59
N GLY A 22 3.67 20.92 -3.13
CA GLY A 22 4.81 20.73 -4.02
C GLY A 22 4.65 19.52 -4.95
N ARG A 23 4.04 18.42 -4.47
CA ARG A 23 3.92 17.15 -5.21
C ARG A 23 3.28 17.27 -6.59
N PHE A 24 2.54 18.32 -6.93
CA PHE A 24 1.93 18.41 -8.26
C PHE A 24 2.24 19.72 -8.99
N TYR A 25 3.26 20.46 -8.52
CA TYR A 25 3.57 21.77 -9.08
C TYR A 25 3.99 21.65 -10.56
N GLY A 26 3.20 22.16 -11.51
CA GLY A 26 3.53 22.00 -12.93
C GLY A 26 3.36 20.57 -13.49
N SER A 27 2.76 19.66 -12.73
CA SER A 27 2.28 18.37 -13.24
C SER A 27 1.05 18.57 -14.14
N SER A 28 0.91 17.73 -15.15
CA SER A 28 -0.33 17.63 -15.92
C SER A 28 -1.38 16.78 -15.18
N LEU A 29 -2.64 16.88 -15.59
CA LEU A 29 -3.68 15.94 -15.14
C LEU A 29 -3.33 14.49 -15.50
N GLY A 30 -2.61 14.27 -16.62
CA GLY A 30 -2.12 12.95 -17.02
C GLY A 30 -1.14 12.37 -16.00
N ASP A 31 -0.22 13.18 -15.49
CA ASP A 31 0.75 12.77 -14.47
C ASP A 31 0.07 12.38 -13.16
N ALA A 32 -0.99 13.11 -12.77
CA ALA A 32 -1.79 12.76 -11.61
C ALA A 32 -2.56 11.44 -11.81
N LYS A 33 -3.18 11.25 -12.98
CA LYS A 33 -3.92 10.01 -13.32
C LYS A 33 -3.04 8.76 -13.29
N LYS A 34 -1.78 8.88 -13.70
CA LYS A 34 -0.77 7.80 -13.66
C LYS A 34 -0.54 7.26 -12.23
N LEU A 35 -0.84 8.03 -11.19
CA LEU A 35 -0.72 7.59 -9.79
C LEU A 35 -1.95 6.85 -9.27
N CYS A 36 -3.07 6.89 -10.00
CA CYS A 36 -4.35 6.26 -9.63
C CYS A 36 -4.49 4.84 -10.24
N GLY A 37 -3.55 3.96 -9.95
CA GLY A 37 -3.45 2.63 -10.56
C GLY A 37 -4.34 1.53 -9.94
N THR A 38 -5.56 1.83 -9.50
CA THR A 38 -6.46 0.79 -8.92
C THR A 38 -7.68 0.55 -9.78
N PHE A 39 -8.01 -0.71 -10.03
CA PHE A 39 -9.28 -1.11 -10.63
C PHE A 39 -10.31 -1.42 -9.52
N LEU A 40 -11.50 -0.84 -9.62
CA LEU A 40 -12.52 -0.85 -8.54
C LEU A 40 -13.59 -1.94 -8.70
N ASN A 41 -13.35 -2.97 -9.50
CA ASN A 41 -14.30 -4.04 -9.77
C ASN A 41 -14.23 -5.20 -8.75
N GLY A 42 -15.35 -5.92 -8.60
CA GLY A 42 -15.42 -7.20 -7.87
C GLY A 42 -15.71 -7.09 -6.37
N THR A 43 -15.86 -5.88 -5.81
CA THR A 43 -16.14 -5.70 -4.37
C THR A 43 -17.51 -6.24 -3.95
N GLU A 44 -18.48 -6.27 -4.87
CA GLU A 44 -19.83 -6.78 -4.62
C GLU A 44 -19.87 -8.31 -4.42
N GLU A 45 -18.87 -9.02 -4.93
CA GLU A 45 -18.75 -10.48 -4.83
C GLU A 45 -18.12 -10.93 -3.50
N LEU A 46 -17.58 -9.99 -2.72
CA LEU A 46 -16.96 -10.29 -1.43
C LEU A 46 -18.01 -10.63 -0.37
N GLU A 47 -17.67 -11.59 0.49
CA GLU A 47 -18.47 -11.88 1.66
C GLU A 47 -18.48 -10.70 2.63
N GLU A 48 -19.67 -10.39 3.15
CA GLU A 48 -19.82 -9.35 4.15
C GLU A 48 -19.46 -9.88 5.52
N LYS A 49 -18.50 -9.24 6.18
CA LYS A 49 -18.21 -9.51 7.59
C LYS A 49 -19.17 -8.70 8.46
N VAL A 50 -20.09 -9.42 9.10
CA VAL A 50 -21.09 -8.87 10.03
C VAL A 50 -20.59 -9.02 11.45
N TYR A 51 -20.60 -7.91 12.19
CA TYR A 51 -20.33 -7.90 13.63
C TYR A 51 -21.65 -7.93 14.39
N PRO A 52 -21.77 -8.74 15.46
CA PRO A 52 -22.93 -8.71 16.35
C PRO A 52 -23.13 -7.31 16.96
N PRO A 53 -24.37 -6.83 17.17
CA PRO A 53 -24.63 -5.51 17.74
C PRO A 53 -23.90 -5.25 19.06
N GLU A 54 -23.78 -6.26 19.92
CA GLU A 54 -23.05 -6.21 21.19
C GLU A 54 -21.55 -5.90 21.03
N GLU A 55 -20.95 -6.25 19.89
CA GLU A 55 -19.54 -5.94 19.60
C GLU A 55 -19.32 -4.53 19.07
N LEU A 56 -20.41 -3.83 18.72
CA LEU A 56 -20.41 -2.49 18.12
C LEU A 56 -20.72 -1.38 19.14
N VAL A 57 -20.93 -1.73 20.42
CA VAL A 57 -21.35 -0.77 21.47
C VAL A 57 -20.19 0.11 21.95
N ASP A 58 -18.97 -0.43 21.99
CA ASP A 58 -17.79 0.22 22.58
C ASP A 58 -16.78 0.70 21.52
N ILE A 59 -17.25 1.39 20.48
CA ILE A 59 -16.37 1.98 19.45
C ILE A 59 -16.02 3.41 19.87
N PRO A 60 -14.73 3.76 20.03
CA PRO A 60 -14.33 5.10 20.44
C PRO A 60 -14.61 6.14 19.34
N ASP A 61 -14.82 7.38 19.77
CA ASP A 61 -15.01 8.52 18.86
C ASP A 61 -13.74 8.82 18.03
N SER A 62 -12.56 8.54 18.60
CA SER A 62 -11.27 8.67 17.94
C SER A 62 -10.41 7.41 18.15
N PHE A 63 -9.69 7.03 17.11
CA PHE A 63 -8.78 5.89 17.13
C PHE A 63 -7.60 6.15 16.19
N ASP A 64 -6.39 5.89 16.67
CA ASP A 64 -5.18 5.88 15.87
C ASP A 64 -4.48 4.54 16.06
N ALA A 65 -4.34 3.77 14.98
CA ALA A 65 -3.69 2.46 15.02
C ALA A 65 -2.24 2.54 15.49
N ARG A 66 -1.55 3.68 15.30
CA ARG A 66 -0.17 3.88 15.76
C ARG A 66 -0.08 4.00 17.28
N ASP A 67 -1.12 4.53 17.91
CA ASP A 67 -1.21 4.66 19.36
C ASP A 67 -1.75 3.38 20.02
N ALA A 68 -2.67 2.69 19.35
CA ALA A 68 -3.26 1.43 19.83
C ALA A 68 -2.28 0.25 19.76
N PHE A 69 -1.50 0.16 18.67
CA PHE A 69 -0.54 -0.92 18.42
C PHE A 69 0.90 -0.39 18.50
N LYS A 70 1.32 0.03 19.69
CA LYS A 70 2.56 0.79 19.91
C LYS A 70 3.82 0.06 19.45
N GLU A 71 3.85 -1.26 19.58
CA GLU A 71 4.93 -2.14 19.12
C GLU A 71 5.05 -2.17 17.59
N CYS A 72 4.00 -1.79 16.88
CA CYS A 72 3.92 -1.75 15.42
C CYS A 72 3.82 -0.33 14.85
N LYS A 73 3.96 0.72 15.69
CA LYS A 73 3.82 2.12 15.29
C LYS A 73 4.71 2.49 14.09
N ASP A 74 5.91 1.92 14.03
CA ASP A 74 6.91 2.24 12.99
C ASP A 74 6.62 1.50 11.68
N VAL A 75 5.82 0.43 11.71
CA VAL A 75 5.31 -0.27 10.52
C VAL A 75 4.06 0.43 10.01
N ILE A 76 3.10 0.68 10.90
CA ILE A 76 1.80 1.32 10.60
C ILE A 76 2.00 2.77 10.13
N GLY A 77 2.89 3.51 10.78
CA GLY A 77 3.21 4.90 10.45
C GLY A 77 4.21 5.05 9.30
N HIS A 78 4.67 3.96 8.68
CA HIS A 78 5.67 4.03 7.63
C HIS A 78 5.07 4.48 6.30
N VAL A 79 5.17 5.77 6.00
CA VAL A 79 4.72 6.32 4.71
C VAL A 79 5.68 5.92 3.59
N ARG A 80 5.15 5.19 2.59
CA ARG A 80 5.90 4.74 1.41
C ARG A 80 5.66 5.63 0.19
N ASP A 81 6.42 5.40 -0.87
CA ASP A 81 6.35 6.15 -2.13
C ASP A 81 6.34 5.18 -3.32
N GLN A 82 5.24 5.18 -4.08
CA GLN A 82 5.09 4.34 -5.27
C GLN A 82 5.93 4.84 -6.47
N SER A 83 6.51 6.05 -6.39
CA SER A 83 7.28 6.68 -7.47
C SER A 83 6.42 6.92 -8.73
N ALA A 84 7.05 6.99 -9.91
CA ALA A 84 6.39 7.04 -11.21
C ALA A 84 5.91 5.63 -11.64
N CYS A 85 5.06 5.00 -10.83
CA CYS A 85 4.48 3.69 -11.08
C CYS A 85 3.04 3.69 -10.53
N GLY A 86 2.06 3.20 -11.29
CA GLY A 86 0.67 3.04 -10.86
C GLY A 86 0.47 1.85 -9.93
N SER A 87 1.30 1.71 -8.90
CA SER A 87 1.35 0.55 -8.01
C SER A 87 0.61 0.72 -6.69
N CYS A 88 -0.24 1.75 -6.54
CA CYS A 88 -1.00 2.00 -5.30
C CYS A 88 -1.80 0.78 -4.82
N TRP A 89 -2.32 -0.03 -5.73
CA TRP A 89 -3.01 -1.29 -5.45
C TRP A 89 -2.12 -2.29 -4.67
N ALA A 90 -0.84 -2.38 -5.04
CA ALA A 90 0.15 -3.23 -4.38
C ALA A 90 0.57 -2.62 -3.03
N PHE A 91 0.80 -1.31 -2.98
CA PHE A 91 1.22 -0.62 -1.76
C PHE A 91 0.15 -0.70 -0.67
N GLY A 92 -1.10 -0.35 -0.96
CA GLY A 92 -2.17 -0.40 0.05
C GLY A 92 -2.39 -1.81 0.61
N THR A 93 -2.36 -2.82 -0.26
CA THR A 93 -2.49 -4.23 0.15
C THR A 93 -1.32 -4.67 1.04
N VAL A 94 -0.08 -4.41 0.60
CA VAL A 94 1.13 -4.82 1.35
C VAL A 94 1.27 -4.04 2.65
N GLU A 95 0.93 -2.74 2.69
CA GLU A 95 0.99 -1.92 3.91
C GLU A 95 0.01 -2.41 4.98
N ALA A 96 -1.26 -2.65 4.61
CA ALA A 96 -2.27 -3.20 5.52
C ALA A 96 -1.86 -4.60 6.00
N PHE A 97 -1.46 -5.48 5.09
CA PHE A 97 -1.01 -6.82 5.46
C PHE A 97 0.20 -6.79 6.40
N ASN A 98 1.16 -5.91 6.15
CA ASN A 98 2.35 -5.77 6.99
C ASN A 98 2.01 -5.27 8.39
N ALA A 99 1.07 -4.34 8.53
CA ALA A 99 0.55 -3.91 9.82
C ALA A 99 -0.07 -5.10 10.57
N ARG A 100 -0.92 -5.89 9.91
CA ARG A 100 -1.57 -7.08 10.51
C ARG A 100 -0.58 -8.16 10.91
N VAL A 101 0.44 -8.43 10.10
CA VAL A 101 1.53 -9.36 10.44
C VAL A 101 2.28 -8.89 11.69
N CYS A 102 2.58 -7.60 11.77
CA CYS A 102 3.22 -7.03 12.95
C CYS A 102 2.33 -7.19 14.19
N ILE A 103 1.07 -6.76 14.12
CA ILE A 103 0.11 -6.80 15.23
C ILE A 103 -0.09 -8.24 15.71
N LYS A 104 -0.35 -9.17 14.79
CA LYS A 104 -0.62 -10.58 15.13
C LYS A 104 0.60 -11.27 15.74
N SER A 105 1.81 -10.86 15.37
CA SER A 105 3.06 -11.38 15.94
C SER A 105 3.47 -10.70 17.26
N GLY A 106 2.69 -9.72 17.75
CA GLY A 106 3.04 -8.91 18.92
C GLY A 106 4.32 -8.11 18.71
N GLY A 107 4.52 -7.56 17.51
CA GLY A 107 5.68 -6.74 17.15
C GLY A 107 6.94 -7.53 16.76
N LYS A 108 6.92 -8.87 16.81
CA LYS A 108 8.09 -9.70 16.48
C LYS A 108 8.44 -9.68 14.99
N LEU A 109 7.44 -9.59 14.13
CA LEU A 109 7.58 -9.47 12.69
C LEU A 109 7.28 -8.03 12.26
N ASN A 110 8.29 -7.17 12.40
CA ASN A 110 8.18 -5.73 12.09
C ASN A 110 9.01 -5.30 10.87
N GLN A 111 9.56 -6.25 10.11
CA GLN A 111 10.21 -5.95 8.84
C GLN A 111 9.17 -5.50 7.79
N LEU A 112 9.59 -4.60 6.89
CA LEU A 112 8.71 -4.15 5.82
C LEU A 112 8.57 -5.24 4.75
N LEU A 113 7.32 -5.54 4.37
CA LEU A 113 6.99 -6.48 3.28
C LEU A 113 7.12 -5.82 1.91
N SER A 114 7.47 -6.62 0.90
CA SER A 114 7.86 -6.15 -0.43
C SER A 114 6.67 -5.76 -1.30
N ALA A 115 6.52 -4.46 -1.54
CA ALA A 115 5.65 -3.98 -2.60
C ALA A 115 6.18 -4.34 -4.01
N ALA A 116 7.47 -4.65 -4.15
CA ALA A 116 8.10 -4.99 -5.42
C ALA A 116 7.76 -6.43 -5.87
N ASP A 117 7.75 -7.38 -4.94
CA ASP A 117 7.31 -8.77 -5.18
C ASP A 117 5.83 -8.77 -5.59
N MET A 118 4.97 -8.05 -4.85
CA MET A 118 3.55 -7.90 -5.19
C MET A 118 3.38 -7.28 -6.58
N LEU A 119 4.09 -6.18 -6.86
CA LEU A 119 4.04 -5.48 -8.13
C LEU A 119 4.43 -6.37 -9.33
N ALA A 120 5.48 -7.17 -9.18
CA ALA A 120 6.07 -7.96 -10.25
C ALA A 120 5.38 -9.31 -10.46
N CYS A 121 5.00 -9.97 -9.37
CA CYS A 121 4.53 -11.36 -9.37
C CYS A 121 3.02 -11.52 -9.24
N CYS A 122 2.29 -10.55 -8.69
CA CYS A 122 0.83 -10.57 -8.76
C CYS A 122 0.42 -10.20 -10.20
N ASN A 123 0.27 -11.22 -11.04
CA ASN A 123 -0.08 -11.10 -12.45
C ASN A 123 -0.97 -12.28 -12.88
N ILE A 124 -1.34 -12.33 -14.16
CA ILE A 124 -2.28 -13.33 -14.71
C ILE A 124 -1.80 -14.77 -14.47
N GLU A 125 -0.49 -15.03 -14.52
CA GLU A 125 0.08 -16.37 -14.28
C GLU A 125 -0.15 -16.84 -12.83
N HIS A 126 -0.32 -15.89 -11.91
CA HIS A 126 -0.59 -16.14 -10.49
C HIS A 126 -2.04 -15.82 -10.11
N PHE A 127 -2.97 -15.88 -11.07
CA PHE A 127 -4.41 -15.62 -10.88
C PHE A 127 -4.71 -14.24 -10.27
N CYS A 128 -3.85 -13.26 -10.54
CA CYS A 128 -4.00 -11.90 -10.06
C CYS A 128 -4.28 -10.93 -11.20
N LEU A 129 -5.36 -10.15 -11.07
CA LEU A 129 -5.81 -9.19 -12.09
C LEU A 129 -5.05 -7.86 -11.93
N SER A 130 -3.75 -7.92 -12.23
CA SER A 130 -2.84 -6.79 -12.12
C SER A 130 -1.90 -6.72 -13.31
N PHE A 131 -1.62 -5.48 -13.75
CA PHE A 131 -0.74 -5.14 -14.87
C PHE A 131 0.47 -4.31 -14.38
N GLY A 132 0.92 -4.58 -13.16
CA GLY A 132 2.06 -3.93 -12.55
C GLY A 132 1.87 -2.41 -12.40
N CYS A 133 2.76 -1.63 -13.02
CA CYS A 133 2.70 -0.16 -12.99
C CYS A 133 1.51 0.43 -13.76
N SER A 134 0.82 -0.36 -14.59
CA SER A 134 -0.40 0.07 -15.30
C SER A 134 -1.68 -0.11 -14.48
N GLY A 135 -1.54 -0.53 -13.22
CA GLY A 135 -2.62 -0.68 -12.26
C GLY A 135 -3.01 -2.13 -11.99
N GLY A 136 -3.83 -2.32 -10.96
CA GLY A 136 -4.20 -3.64 -10.49
C GLY A 136 -5.38 -3.67 -9.55
N ASN A 137 -5.80 -4.87 -9.19
CA ASN A 137 -6.98 -5.12 -8.36
C ASN A 137 -6.57 -5.60 -6.95
N PRO A 138 -6.89 -4.83 -5.89
CA PRO A 138 -6.56 -5.19 -4.52
C PRO A 138 -7.16 -6.53 -4.05
N ILE A 139 -8.36 -6.90 -4.51
CA ILE A 139 -9.00 -8.18 -4.11
C ILE A 139 -8.12 -9.35 -4.51
N THR A 140 -7.71 -9.41 -5.77
CA THR A 140 -6.82 -10.47 -6.24
C THR A 140 -5.40 -10.38 -5.66
N SER A 141 -5.01 -9.20 -5.15
CA SER A 141 -3.75 -9.04 -4.42
C SER A 141 -3.80 -9.74 -3.06
N TRP A 142 -4.93 -9.68 -2.36
CA TRP A 142 -5.15 -10.48 -1.15
C TRP A 142 -5.19 -11.99 -1.46
N THR A 143 -5.77 -12.39 -2.58
CA THR A 143 -5.68 -13.79 -3.06
C THR A 143 -4.23 -14.23 -3.26
N PHE A 144 -3.40 -13.39 -3.88
CA PHE A 144 -1.98 -13.68 -4.06
C PHE A 144 -1.23 -13.81 -2.73
N LEU A 145 -1.54 -12.97 -1.73
CA LEU A 145 -0.98 -13.12 -0.38
C LEU A 145 -1.32 -14.48 0.24
N HIS A 146 -2.48 -15.05 -0.07
CA HIS A 146 -2.86 -16.37 0.43
C HIS A 146 -2.14 -17.50 -0.32
N THR A 147 -2.13 -17.46 -1.66
CA THR A 147 -1.65 -18.58 -2.49
C THR A 147 -0.14 -18.60 -2.65
N ASN A 148 0.48 -17.43 -2.73
CA ASN A 148 1.91 -17.27 -3.05
C ASN A 148 2.67 -16.65 -1.89
N GLY A 149 2.01 -15.84 -1.07
CA GLY A 149 2.63 -15.08 0.01
C GLY A 149 3.49 -13.95 -0.51
N ILE A 150 4.11 -13.20 0.39
CA ILE A 150 4.97 -12.06 0.05
C ILE A 150 6.27 -12.08 0.84
N VAL A 151 7.37 -11.72 0.18
CA VAL A 151 8.68 -11.62 0.83
C VAL A 151 8.90 -10.26 1.50
N SER A 152 9.94 -10.14 2.31
CA SER A 152 10.39 -8.86 2.87
C SER A 152 11.00 -7.96 1.80
N GLY A 153 10.89 -6.64 1.98
CA GLY A 153 11.45 -5.67 1.07
C GLY A 153 11.03 -4.25 1.38
N LYS A 154 11.95 -3.42 1.85
CA LYS A 154 11.73 -1.97 1.97
C LYS A 154 12.16 -1.23 0.71
N LEU A 155 11.89 0.06 0.65
CA LEU A 155 12.45 0.91 -0.39
C LEU A 155 13.99 0.97 -0.27
N SER A 156 14.72 0.58 -1.32
CA SER A 156 16.17 0.75 -1.38
C SER A 156 16.71 0.69 -2.80
N LYS A 157 17.59 1.65 -3.13
CA LYS A 157 18.37 1.62 -4.38
C LYS A 157 19.61 0.73 -4.30
N ASN A 158 20.15 0.54 -3.10
CA ASN A 158 21.48 -0.07 -2.91
C ASN A 158 21.41 -1.51 -2.38
N MET A 159 20.19 -2.00 -2.08
CA MET A 159 19.89 -3.36 -1.61
C MET A 159 20.94 -3.86 -0.60
N LYS A 160 21.02 -3.22 0.56
CA LYS A 160 21.81 -3.70 1.70
C LYS A 160 21.15 -4.97 2.26
N ALA A 161 21.90 -5.78 2.99
CA ALA A 161 21.35 -6.98 3.63
C ALA A 161 20.09 -6.69 4.47
N ALA A 162 20.08 -5.57 5.21
CA ALA A 162 18.94 -5.14 6.04
C ALA A 162 17.75 -4.55 5.25
N ASP A 163 17.75 -4.61 3.92
CA ASP A 163 16.68 -4.04 3.09
C ASP A 163 15.62 -5.09 2.70
N GLY A 164 15.81 -6.35 3.08
CA GLY A 164 14.89 -7.46 2.81
C GLY A 164 15.21 -8.18 1.51
N CYS A 165 14.44 -9.24 1.23
CA CYS A 165 14.61 -10.12 0.07
C CYS A 165 14.43 -9.40 -1.26
N TRP A 166 13.38 -8.58 -1.40
CA TRP A 166 13.07 -7.85 -2.63
C TRP A 166 12.76 -6.37 -2.37
N PRO A 167 13.80 -5.52 -2.24
CA PRO A 167 13.60 -4.10 -2.03
C PRO A 167 12.93 -3.40 -3.22
N TYR A 168 12.05 -2.43 -2.96
CA TYR A 168 11.50 -1.55 -4.00
C TYR A 168 12.60 -0.61 -4.48
N ASN A 169 13.00 -0.72 -5.74
CA ASN A 169 14.19 -0.06 -6.28
C ASN A 169 13.88 1.17 -7.14
N PHE A 170 12.61 1.49 -7.37
CA PHE A 170 12.25 2.75 -8.01
C PHE A 170 12.58 3.92 -7.08
N PRO A 171 13.23 4.97 -7.60
CA PRO A 171 13.66 6.09 -6.78
C PRO A 171 12.44 6.82 -6.20
N LYS A 172 12.51 7.23 -4.93
CA LYS A 172 11.73 8.41 -4.52
C LYS A 172 12.04 9.54 -5.47
N CYS A 173 11.01 10.22 -5.91
CA CYS A 173 11.14 11.25 -6.91
C CYS A 173 10.25 12.44 -6.57
N ALA A 174 10.74 13.62 -6.91
CA ALA A 174 9.99 14.85 -6.81
C ALA A 174 8.99 14.87 -7.96
N HIS A 175 7.71 14.80 -7.64
CA HIS A 175 6.67 15.09 -8.60
C HIS A 175 6.62 16.62 -8.80
N HIS A 176 7.43 17.08 -9.75
CA HIS A 176 7.49 18.45 -10.27
C HIS A 176 7.66 19.59 -9.23
N GLN A 177 8.39 19.40 -8.14
CA GLN A 177 8.62 20.46 -7.13
C GLN A 177 9.64 21.51 -7.58
N LYS A 178 9.47 22.77 -7.11
CA LYS A 178 10.48 23.86 -7.29
C LYS A 178 11.80 23.53 -6.59
N GLU A 179 11.74 22.98 -5.38
CA GLU A 179 12.89 22.57 -4.57
C GLU A 179 12.57 21.22 -3.91
N SER A 180 13.47 20.24 -4.05
CA SER A 180 13.32 18.93 -3.44
C SER A 180 14.69 18.23 -3.34
N ASP A 181 14.91 17.47 -2.28
CA ASP A 181 16.05 16.56 -2.15
C ASP A 181 15.99 15.38 -3.15
N TYR A 182 14.84 15.20 -3.80
CA TYR A 182 14.61 14.13 -4.78
C TYR A 182 14.72 14.66 -6.21
N LYS A 183 15.27 13.81 -7.09
CA LYS A 183 15.27 14.09 -8.55
C LYS A 183 13.84 14.10 -9.09
N PRO A 184 13.56 14.84 -10.18
CA PRO A 184 12.27 14.79 -10.86
C PRO A 184 11.85 13.35 -11.18
N CYS A 185 10.56 13.04 -11.06
CA CYS A 185 10.00 11.77 -11.48
C CYS A 185 10.17 11.55 -12.99
N ALA A 186 10.26 10.28 -13.38
CA ALA A 186 10.18 9.93 -14.80
C ALA A 186 8.85 10.45 -15.38
N LYS A 187 8.90 10.98 -16.60
CA LYS A 187 7.70 11.46 -17.32
C LYS A 187 6.76 10.31 -17.66
N GLU A 188 7.35 9.16 -17.98
CA GLU A 188 6.63 7.92 -18.21
C GLU A 188 6.66 7.03 -16.98
N LEU A 189 5.66 6.15 -16.90
CA LEU A 189 5.63 5.12 -15.88
C LEU A 189 6.85 4.21 -16.06
N TYR A 190 7.43 3.77 -14.94
CA TYR A 190 8.42 2.71 -14.98
C TYR A 190 7.81 1.42 -15.53
N ASP A 191 8.62 0.67 -16.26
CA ASP A 191 8.26 -0.69 -16.65
C ASP A 191 8.13 -1.58 -15.41
N THR A 192 7.11 -2.43 -15.43
CA THR A 192 6.92 -3.44 -14.38
C THR A 192 8.12 -4.39 -14.37
N PRO A 193 8.79 -4.59 -13.23
CA PRO A 193 9.88 -5.56 -13.15
C PRO A 193 9.37 -6.97 -13.42
N SER A 194 10.21 -7.82 -14.02
CA SER A 194 9.88 -9.23 -14.20
C SER A 194 9.75 -9.94 -12.86
N CYS A 195 8.79 -10.86 -12.74
CA CYS A 195 8.67 -11.73 -11.57
C CYS A 195 9.94 -12.60 -11.43
N SER A 196 10.42 -12.77 -10.19
CA SER A 196 11.61 -13.54 -9.84
C SER A 196 11.23 -14.65 -8.88
N SER A 197 11.85 -15.82 -9.06
CA SER A 197 11.74 -16.97 -8.16
C SER A 197 12.82 -17.00 -7.07
N SER A 198 13.59 -15.92 -6.93
CA SER A 198 14.64 -15.77 -5.91
C SER A 198 14.75 -14.33 -5.44
N CYS A 199 15.32 -14.10 -4.25
CA CYS A 199 15.55 -12.75 -3.71
C CYS A 199 16.48 -11.95 -4.64
N PRO A 200 16.01 -10.85 -5.26
CA PRO A 200 16.88 -10.00 -6.06
C PRO A 200 17.99 -9.34 -5.23
N ASN A 201 17.78 -9.17 -3.92
CA ASN A 201 18.83 -8.75 -3.00
C ASN A 201 19.76 -9.92 -2.64
N ALA A 202 20.83 -10.10 -3.40
CA ALA A 202 21.83 -11.14 -3.14
C ALA A 202 22.58 -11.01 -1.78
N LYS A 203 22.45 -9.87 -1.09
CA LYS A 203 23.03 -9.68 0.26
C LYS A 203 22.09 -10.10 1.38
N TYR A 204 20.83 -10.42 1.06
CA TYR A 204 19.86 -10.90 2.02
C TYR A 204 20.11 -12.40 2.31
N GLY A 205 20.15 -12.76 3.60
CA GLY A 205 20.60 -14.09 4.02
C GLY A 205 19.50 -15.16 4.04
N THR A 206 18.23 -14.77 4.13
CA THR A 206 17.11 -15.72 4.18
C THR A 206 16.73 -16.15 2.77
N ALA A 207 16.55 -17.46 2.56
CA ALA A 207 16.09 -18.00 1.28
C ALA A 207 14.69 -17.48 0.93
N PHE A 208 14.42 -17.25 -0.35
CA PHE A 208 13.19 -16.68 -0.88
C PHE A 208 11.92 -17.34 -0.31
N ASP A 209 11.85 -18.67 -0.40
CA ASP A 209 10.71 -19.48 0.04
C ASP A 209 10.51 -19.47 1.55
N LYS A 210 11.57 -19.14 2.31
CA LYS A 210 11.56 -19.06 3.78
C LYS A 210 11.23 -17.66 4.30
N ASP A 211 11.22 -16.65 3.43
CA ASP A 211 10.85 -15.28 3.75
C ASP A 211 9.41 -14.93 3.33
N ARG A 212 8.63 -15.90 2.83
CA ARG A 212 7.23 -15.70 2.43
C ARG A 212 6.31 -15.60 3.65
N HIS A 213 5.44 -14.59 3.62
CA HIS A 213 4.39 -14.35 4.61
C HIS A 213 3.03 -14.47 3.93
N TYR A 214 2.09 -15.18 4.57
CA TYR A 214 0.81 -15.56 3.97
C TYR A 214 -0.38 -15.05 4.76
N THR A 215 -1.49 -14.79 4.09
CA THR A 215 -2.77 -14.56 4.75
C THR A 215 -3.46 -15.89 5.06
N GLU A 216 -4.17 -15.95 6.17
CA GLU A 216 -4.97 -17.13 6.53
C GLU A 216 -6.20 -17.28 5.62
N SER A 217 -6.89 -16.16 5.37
CA SER A 217 -8.06 -16.12 4.48
C SER A 217 -7.66 -15.88 3.03
N LEU A 218 -8.39 -16.53 2.12
CA LEU A 218 -8.21 -16.39 0.67
C LEU A 218 -8.64 -15.02 0.15
N LEU A 219 -9.78 -14.51 0.63
CA LEU A 219 -10.37 -13.25 0.17
C LEU A 219 -10.53 -12.26 1.32
N PRO A 220 -10.46 -10.95 1.03
CA PRO A 220 -10.83 -9.92 2.00
C PRO A 220 -12.35 -9.90 2.19
N SER A 221 -12.81 -9.32 3.30
CA SER A 221 -14.23 -9.10 3.55
C SER A 221 -14.68 -7.71 3.11
N ARG A 222 -15.94 -7.58 2.69
CA ARG A 222 -16.62 -6.27 2.64
C ARG A 222 -17.30 -5.97 3.98
N PHE A 223 -17.51 -4.70 4.27
CA PHE A 223 -18.17 -4.25 5.50
C PHE A 223 -19.36 -3.37 5.14
N GLY A 224 -20.57 -3.73 5.60
CA GLY A 224 -21.80 -3.01 5.28
C GLY A 224 -22.06 -1.73 6.10
N SER A 225 -21.22 -1.42 7.10
CA SER A 225 -21.42 -0.23 7.94
C SER A 225 -20.11 0.40 8.39
N THR A 226 -20.15 1.72 8.65
CA THR A 226 -19.02 2.45 9.25
C THR A 226 -18.62 1.86 10.60
N SER A 227 -19.57 1.40 11.40
CA SER A 227 -19.28 0.76 12.69
C SER A 227 -18.52 -0.55 12.52
N SER A 228 -18.88 -1.37 11.52
CA SER A 228 -18.16 -2.61 11.20
C SER A 228 -16.73 -2.33 10.73
N ILE A 229 -16.52 -1.28 9.93
CA ILE A 229 -15.17 -0.86 9.49
C ILE A 229 -14.34 -0.39 10.69
N LYS A 230 -14.89 0.48 11.54
CA LYS A 230 -14.21 0.94 12.77
C LYS A 230 -13.84 -0.23 13.68
N LYS A 231 -14.77 -1.17 13.88
CA LYS A 231 -14.55 -2.37 14.68
C LYS A 231 -13.43 -3.25 14.12
N GLU A 232 -13.42 -3.47 12.81
CA GLU A 232 -12.34 -4.23 12.14
C GLU A 232 -10.98 -3.58 12.37
N ILE A 233 -10.84 -2.28 12.12
CA ILE A 233 -9.58 -1.55 12.27
C ILE A 233 -9.12 -1.54 13.74
N MET A 234 -10.04 -1.31 14.67
CA MET A 234 -9.74 -1.28 16.09
C MET A 234 -9.25 -2.65 16.61
N THR A 235 -9.79 -3.74 16.06
CA THR A 235 -9.52 -5.10 16.55
C THR A 235 -8.28 -5.70 15.88
N ASN A 236 -8.14 -5.50 14.55
CA ASN A 236 -7.16 -6.21 13.73
C ASN A 236 -6.10 -5.29 13.12
N GLY A 237 -6.24 -3.98 13.26
CA GLY A 237 -5.39 -2.98 12.60
C GLY A 237 -5.88 -2.64 11.19
N PRO A 238 -5.15 -1.75 10.49
CA PRO A 238 -5.41 -1.39 9.10
C PRO A 238 -5.56 -2.61 8.20
#